data_AF-A0A246GL87-F1
#
_entry.id   AF-A0A246GL87-F1
#
_cell.length_a   1.000
_cell.length_b   1.000
_cell.length_c   1.000
_cell.angle_alpha   90.00
_cell.angle_beta   90.00
_cell.angle_gamma   90.00
#
_symmetry.space_group_name_H-M   'P 1'
#
loop_
_entity.id
_entity.type
_entity.pdbx_description
1 polymer ?
#
loop_
_entity_poly.entity_id
_entity_poly.type
_entity_poly.pdbx_seq_one_letter_code
_entity_poly.pdbx_strand_id
1 'polypeptide(L)'
;MQKYFIIDAIDVLAGYELQETAERVQTLLAVVDVVCGYPKPTPKGSTSPTANYLIGAYLNVSNARNACRLGAMGFIDTLKAYNLAITNLEQALTLLS
;
A
#
# COMPACT_ATOMS: atom_id res chain seq x y z
N MET A 1 -12.49 5.74 -7.59
CA MET A 1 -12.63 5.15 -6.24
C MET A 1 -11.39 4.37 -5.82
N GLN A 2 -10.97 3.33 -6.55
CA GLN A 2 -9.75 2.55 -6.23
C GLN A 2 -8.46 3.39 -6.13
N LYS A 3 -8.29 4.34 -7.06
CA LYS A 3 -7.13 5.25 -7.06
C LYS A 3 -7.03 6.12 -5.80
N TYR A 4 -8.14 6.47 -5.15
CA TYR A 4 -8.11 7.35 -3.98
C TYR A 4 -7.41 6.69 -2.79
N PHE A 5 -7.67 5.40 -2.53
CA PHE A 5 -6.92 4.66 -1.51
C PHE A 5 -5.41 4.65 -1.74
N ILE A 6 -4.98 4.66 -3.00
CA ILE A 6 -3.54 4.66 -3.35
C ILE A 6 -2.97 6.07 -3.17
N ILE A 7 -3.67 7.09 -3.65
CA ILE A 7 -3.26 8.49 -3.53
C ILE A 7 -3.20 8.88 -2.04
N ASP A 8 -4.25 8.59 -1.27
CA ASP A 8 -4.31 8.89 0.16
C ASP A 8 -3.16 8.21 0.92
N ALA A 9 -2.79 6.97 0.53
CA ALA A 9 -1.67 6.26 1.13
C ALA A 9 -0.31 6.88 0.78
N ILE A 10 -0.15 7.37 -0.46
CA ILE A 10 1.04 8.12 -0.89
C ILE A 10 1.13 9.44 -0.13
N ASP A 11 0.01 10.15 0.05
CA ASP A 11 -0.05 11.41 0.79
C ASP A 11 0.30 11.20 2.27
N VAL A 12 -0.12 10.09 2.88
CA VAL A 12 0.30 9.72 4.25
C VAL A 12 1.80 9.48 4.33
N LEU A 13 2.42 8.91 3.30
CA LEU A 13 3.87 8.69 3.22
C LEU A 13 4.66 9.97 2.90
N ALA A 14 3.99 11.07 2.56
CA ALA A 14 4.66 12.32 2.25
C ALA A 14 5.44 12.84 3.47
N GLY A 15 6.74 13.12 3.27
CA GLY A 15 7.62 13.59 4.34
C GLY A 15 8.05 12.53 5.34
N TYR A 16 7.78 11.23 5.09
CA TYR A 16 8.18 10.13 5.98
C TYR A 16 9.66 10.16 6.40
N GLU A 17 10.55 10.52 5.47
CA GLU A 17 11.99 10.55 5.72
C GLU A 17 12.40 11.63 6.74
N LEU A 18 11.59 12.68 6.90
CA LEU A 18 11.82 13.78 7.84
C LEU A 18 11.33 13.48 9.26
N GLN A 19 10.58 12.38 9.44
CA GLN A 19 9.96 12.02 10.71
C GLN A 19 10.92 11.31 11.67
N GLU A 20 10.67 11.46 12.97
CA GLU A 20 11.34 10.70 14.02
C GLU A 20 10.89 9.23 14.03
N THR A 21 11.65 8.32 14.64
CA THR A 21 11.36 6.87 14.58
C THR A 21 9.96 6.48 15.07
N ALA A 22 9.46 7.11 16.14
CA ALA A 22 8.12 6.82 16.66
C ALA A 22 7.02 7.25 15.68
N GLU A 23 7.20 8.40 15.03
CA GLU A 23 6.27 8.93 14.02
C GLU A 23 6.27 8.06 12.77
N ARG A 24 7.45 7.58 12.33
CA ARG A 24 7.58 6.65 11.20
C ARG A 24 6.72 5.39 11.40
N VAL A 25 6.77 4.78 12.58
CA VAL A 25 5.94 3.60 12.87
C VAL A 25 4.45 3.93 12.76
N GLN A 26 4.01 5.07 13.29
CA GLN A 26 2.61 5.51 13.18
C GLN A 26 2.21 5.76 11.73
N THR A 27 3.08 6.39 10.94
CA THR A 27 2.83 6.62 9.51
C THR A 27 2.68 5.31 8.75
N LEU A 28 3.52 4.29 9.01
CA LEU A 28 3.35 2.96 8.40
C LEU A 28 1.99 2.32 8.77
N LEU A 29 1.55 2.45 10.02
CA LEU A 29 0.24 1.94 10.45
C LEU A 29 -0.92 2.70 9.80
N ALA A 30 -0.80 4.03 9.66
CA ALA A 30 -1.80 4.83 8.95
C ALA A 30 -1.95 4.40 7.48
N VAL A 31 -0.84 4.11 6.78
CA VAL A 31 -0.89 3.53 5.42
C VAL A 31 -1.67 2.22 5.41
N VAL A 32 -1.43 1.33 6.38
CA VAL A 32 -2.14 0.06 6.50
C VAL A 32 -3.65 0.27 6.62
N ASP A 33 -4.06 1.22 7.44
CA ASP A 33 -5.47 1.55 7.66
C ASP A 33 -6.13 2.10 6.40
N VAL A 34 -5.45 3.02 5.69
CA VAL A 34 -5.92 3.57 4.41
C VAL A 34 -6.13 2.46 3.38
N VAL A 35 -5.10 1.64 3.13
CA VAL A 35 -5.17 0.63 2.06
C VAL A 35 -5.96 -0.62 2.45
N CYS A 36 -6.35 -0.78 3.71
CA CYS A 36 -7.21 -1.89 4.16
C CYS A 36 -8.57 -1.89 3.43
N GLY A 37 -9.06 -0.70 3.08
CA GLY A 37 -10.30 -0.52 2.32
C GLY A 37 -10.19 -0.80 0.82
N TYR A 38 -8.98 -1.06 0.29
CA TYR A 38 -8.80 -1.29 -1.14
C TYR A 38 -9.55 -2.56 -1.59
N PRO A 39 -10.48 -2.46 -2.57
CA PRO A 39 -11.38 -3.54 -2.90
C PRO A 39 -10.66 -4.69 -3.59
N LYS A 40 -11.07 -5.92 -3.28
CA LYS A 40 -10.66 -7.09 -4.05
C LYS A 40 -11.20 -6.96 -5.48
N PRO A 41 -10.40 -7.27 -6.51
CA PRO A 41 -10.81 -7.08 -7.89
C PRO A 41 -11.87 -8.10 -8.32
N THR A 42 -12.01 -9.20 -7.57
CA THR A 42 -12.95 -10.28 -7.85
C THR A 42 -13.52 -10.85 -6.55
N PRO A 43 -14.84 -11.09 -6.46
CA PRO A 43 -15.41 -11.84 -5.34
C PRO A 43 -14.85 -13.26 -5.27
N LYS A 44 -14.70 -13.78 -4.05
CA LYS A 44 -14.23 -15.16 -3.83
C LYS A 44 -15.19 -16.15 -4.52
N GLY A 45 -14.64 -17.03 -5.36
CA GLY A 45 -15.42 -18.06 -6.07
C GLY A 45 -16.09 -17.58 -7.35
N SER A 46 -15.90 -16.33 -7.77
CA SER A 46 -16.35 -15.89 -9.09
C SER A 46 -15.48 -16.50 -10.20
N THR A 47 -16.12 -16.93 -11.28
CA THR A 47 -15.47 -17.39 -12.51
C THR A 47 -15.33 -16.27 -13.54
N SER A 48 -15.81 -15.05 -13.23
CA SER A 48 -15.73 -13.93 -14.14
C SER A 48 -14.27 -13.53 -14.37
N PRO A 49 -13.84 -13.40 -15.63
CA PRO A 49 -12.50 -12.93 -15.93
C PRO A 49 -12.32 -11.52 -15.37
N THR A 50 -11.18 -11.28 -14.75
CA THR A 50 -10.82 -9.99 -14.16
C THR A 50 -9.62 -9.45 -14.90
N ALA A 51 -9.66 -8.17 -15.24
CA ALA A 51 -8.61 -7.56 -16.02
C ALA A 51 -7.26 -7.62 -15.29
N ASN A 52 -6.20 -7.99 -16.01
CA ASN A 52 -4.86 -8.20 -15.42
C ASN A 52 -4.34 -6.95 -14.68
N TYR A 53 -4.62 -5.75 -15.18
CA TYR A 53 -4.19 -4.50 -14.54
C TYR A 53 -4.86 -4.29 -13.15
N LEU A 54 -6.11 -4.73 -12.97
CA LEU A 54 -6.80 -4.68 -11.68
C LEU A 54 -6.20 -5.67 -10.68
N ILE A 55 -5.84 -6.86 -11.15
CA ILE A 55 -5.16 -7.88 -10.34
C ILE A 55 -3.77 -7.38 -9.92
N GLY A 56 -3.00 -6.85 -10.86
CA GLY A 56 -1.68 -6.29 -10.61
C GLY A 56 -1.72 -5.12 -9.63
N ALA A 57 -2.67 -4.20 -9.77
CA ALA A 57 -2.85 -3.09 -8.83
C ALA A 57 -3.18 -3.61 -7.42
N TYR A 58 -4.11 -4.56 -7.29
CA TYR A 58 -4.46 -5.17 -5.99
C TYR A 58 -3.27 -5.86 -5.30
N LEU A 59 -2.44 -6.58 -6.07
CA LEU A 59 -1.26 -7.27 -5.53
C LEU A 59 -0.22 -6.26 -5.04
N ASN A 60 0.03 -5.19 -5.79
CA ASN A 60 0.91 -4.11 -5.38
C ASN A 60 0.42 -3.43 -4.09
N VAL A 61 -0.86 -3.05 -4.01
CA VAL A 61 -1.44 -2.48 -2.79
C VAL A 61 -1.33 -3.45 -1.60
N SER A 62 -1.53 -4.75 -1.83
CA SER A 62 -1.36 -5.78 -0.79
C SER A 62 0.09 -5.89 -0.31
N ASN A 63 1.06 -5.78 -1.21
CA ASN A 63 2.48 -5.77 -0.87
C ASN A 63 2.87 -4.53 -0.07
N ALA A 64 2.37 -3.34 -0.45
CA ALA A 64 2.60 -2.11 0.29
C ALA A 64 2.08 -2.25 1.74
N ARG A 65 0.85 -2.73 1.91
CA ARG A 65 0.27 -3.02 3.23
C ARG A 65 1.15 -3.96 4.06
N ASN A 66 1.61 -5.05 3.45
CA ASN A 66 2.42 -6.05 4.15
C ASN A 66 3.79 -5.49 4.53
N ALA A 67 4.43 -4.71 3.67
CA ALA A 67 5.69 -4.03 3.96
C ALA A 67 5.54 -3.09 5.16
N CYS A 68 4.50 -2.24 5.17
CA CYS A 68 4.19 -1.34 6.28
C CYS A 68 3.96 -2.10 7.60
N ARG A 69 3.20 -3.20 7.59
CA ARG A 69 2.99 -4.03 8.79
C ARG A 69 4.30 -4.63 9.32
N LEU A 70 5.11 -5.20 8.44
CA LEU A 70 6.39 -5.79 8.83
C LEU A 70 7.35 -4.73 9.41
N GLY A 71 7.38 -3.53 8.81
CA GLY A 71 8.16 -2.41 9.32
C GLY A 71 7.69 -1.93 10.68
N ALA A 72 6.38 -1.74 10.86
CA ALA A 72 5.80 -1.32 12.13
C ALA A 72 6.01 -2.34 13.26
N MET A 73 6.06 -3.63 12.95
CA MET A 73 6.35 -4.70 13.91
C MET A 73 7.85 -4.91 14.18
N GLY A 74 8.73 -4.20 13.47
CA GLY A 74 10.18 -4.32 13.61
C GLY A 74 10.80 -5.57 12.97
N PHE A 75 10.07 -6.28 12.10
CA PHE A 75 10.64 -7.41 11.34
C PHE A 75 11.54 -6.95 10.18
N ILE A 76 11.32 -5.74 9.69
CA ILE A 76 12.21 -5.07 8.73
C ILE A 76 12.43 -3.62 9.17
N ASP A 77 13.53 -3.03 8.70
CA ASP A 77 13.81 -1.62 8.92
C ASP A 77 12.69 -0.71 8.38
N THR A 78 12.41 0.38 9.10
CA THR A 78 11.30 1.28 8.80
C THR A 78 11.49 2.06 7.49
N LEU A 79 12.73 2.39 7.09
CA LEU A 79 13.02 3.00 5.79
C LEU A 79 12.89 1.96 4.67
N LYS A 80 13.32 0.71 4.91
CA LYS A 80 13.09 -0.38 3.97
C LYS A 80 11.60 -0.63 3.73
N ALA A 81 10.79 -0.61 4.79
CA ALA A 81 9.34 -0.74 4.70
C ALA A 81 8.72 0.39 3.87
N TYR A 82 9.12 1.63 4.12
CA TYR A 82 8.70 2.81 3.36
C TYR A 82 9.03 2.69 1.87
N ASN A 83 10.28 2.38 1.52
CA ASN A 83 10.70 2.26 0.12
C ASN A 83 9.92 1.17 -0.62
N LEU A 84 9.67 0.03 0.03
CA LEU A 84 8.84 -1.02 -0.54
C LEU A 84 7.38 -0.56 -0.71
N ALA A 85 6.82 0.14 0.27
CA ALA A 85 5.46 0.63 0.22
C ALA A 85 5.25 1.65 -0.91
N ILE A 86 6.09 2.69 -0.98
CA ILE A 86 5.96 3.76 -1.97
C ILE A 86 6.09 3.22 -3.40
N THR A 87 7.11 2.38 -3.68
CA THR A 87 7.30 1.77 -5.00
C THR A 87 6.10 0.92 -5.42
N ASN A 88 5.53 0.12 -4.52
CA ASN A 88 4.35 -0.68 -4.84
C ASN A 88 3.12 0.21 -5.07
N LEU A 89 2.91 1.26 -4.28
CA LEU A 89 1.79 2.19 -4.46
C LEU A 89 1.88 2.94 -5.80
N GLU A 90 3.06 3.40 -6.19
CA GLU A 90 3.30 4.04 -7.50
C GLU A 90 3.06 3.08 -8.68
N GLN A 91 3.50 1.83 -8.55
CA GLN A 91 3.23 0.79 -9.55
C GLN A 91 1.72 0.49 -9.66
N ALA A 92 1.02 0.42 -8.52
CA ALA A 92 -0.44 0.26 -8.52
C ALA A 92 -1.13 1.44 -9.21
N LEU A 93 -0.69 2.67 -8.93
CA LEU A 93 -1.24 3.87 -9.56
C LEU A 93 -1.00 3.88 -11.08
N THR A 94 0.20 3.47 -11.51
CA THR A 94 0.56 3.35 -12.92
C THR A 94 -0.34 2.36 -13.65
N LEU A 95 -0.61 1.20 -13.06
CA LEU A 95 -1.47 0.16 -13.65
C LEU A 95 -2.93 0.59 -13.82
N LEU A 96 -3.40 1.54 -13.00
CA LEU A 96 -4.77 2.04 -13.07
C LEU A 96 -4.90 3.30 -13.94
N SER A 97 -3.78 3.88 -14.39
CA SER A 97 -3.72 5.14 -15.13
C SER A 97 -3.99 4.98 -16.62
#